data_AF-A0A4Y7PLI6-F1
#
_entry.id   AF-A0A4Y7PLI6-F1
#
_cell.length_a   1.000
_cell.length_b   1.000
_cell.length_c   1.000
_cell.angle_alpha   90.00
_cell.angle_beta   90.00
_cell.angle_gamma   90.00
#
_symmetry.space_group_name_H-M   'P 1'
#
loop_
_entity.id
_entity.type
_entity.pdbx_description
1 polymer ?
#
loop_
_entity_poly.entity_id
_entity_poly.type
_entity_poly.pdbx_seq_one_letter_code
_entity_poly.pdbx_strand_id
1 'polypeptide(L)'
;MFSRIAAVLSLLAVAAVVNGEGCFSGGQSGDCSSIIGSFCNNLGGNMVSGETRTQCFNVNGFKCDMRIINEGGSRVPDVNACFEAMDDEASGCSTGGIKTINDFQFTLDPNTGSC
;
A
#
# COMPACT_ATOMS: atom_id res chain seq x y z
N MET A 1 -20.38 33.05 30.96
CA MET A 1 -19.01 32.52 30.87
C MET A 1 -19.08 31.27 30.01
N PHE A 2 -18.72 31.38 28.72
CA PHE A 2 -19.03 30.38 27.70
C PHE A 2 -18.01 29.23 27.75
N SER A 3 -18.48 28.02 28.04
CA SER A 3 -17.68 26.79 28.02
C SER A 3 -17.39 26.41 26.57
N ARG A 4 -16.10 26.31 26.22
CA ARG A 4 -15.64 25.93 24.87
C ARG A 4 -15.64 24.40 24.76
N ILE A 5 -16.62 23.86 24.06
CA ILE A 5 -16.64 22.46 23.65
C ILE A 5 -15.61 22.29 22.53
N ALA A 6 -14.54 21.55 22.79
CA ALA A 6 -13.58 21.11 21.78
C ALA A 6 -14.14 19.84 21.10
N ALA A 7 -14.65 19.98 19.88
CA ALA A 7 -15.00 18.84 19.05
C ALA A 7 -13.71 18.25 18.45
N VAL A 8 -13.33 17.06 18.88
CA VAL A 8 -12.24 16.29 18.26
C VAL A 8 -12.80 15.69 16.97
N LEU A 9 -12.42 16.29 15.84
CA LEU A 9 -12.77 15.81 14.52
C LEU A 9 -11.77 14.70 14.13
N SER A 10 -12.11 13.45 14.40
CA SER A 10 -11.36 12.30 13.91
C SER A 10 -11.53 12.20 12.40
N LEU A 11 -10.49 12.56 11.63
CA LEU A 11 -10.42 12.23 10.21
C LEU A 11 -10.25 10.71 10.08
N LEU A 12 -11.33 10.02 9.73
CA LEU A 12 -11.20 8.72 9.08
C LEU A 12 -10.60 8.98 7.70
N ALA A 13 -9.33 8.63 7.51
CA ALA A 13 -8.76 8.54 6.18
C ALA A 13 -9.51 7.44 5.43
N VAL A 14 -10.43 7.86 4.55
CA VAL A 14 -11.03 6.97 3.57
C VAL A 14 -9.93 6.64 2.58
N ALA A 15 -9.36 5.44 2.71
CA ALA A 15 -8.48 4.89 1.68
C ALA A 15 -9.26 4.87 0.36
N ALA A 16 -8.81 5.62 -0.63
CA ALA A 16 -9.40 5.61 -1.96
C ALA A 16 -9.40 4.17 -2.49
N VAL A 17 -10.58 3.66 -2.85
CA VAL A 17 -10.69 2.42 -3.64
C VAL A 17 -10.36 2.80 -5.08
N VAL A 18 -9.07 2.81 -5.37
CA VAL A 18 -8.55 3.01 -6.72
C VAL A 18 -8.65 1.68 -7.47
N ASN A 19 -9.74 1.49 -8.20
CA ASN A 19 -9.86 0.45 -9.24
C ASN A 19 -9.09 0.85 -10.52
N GLY A 20 -7.92 1.47 -10.36
CA GLY A 20 -7.09 1.94 -11.47
C GLY A 20 -5.68 1.44 -11.24
N GLU A 21 -5.26 0.45 -12.02
CA GLU A 21 -3.85 0.10 -12.13
C GLU A 21 -3.06 1.26 -12.71
N GLY A 22 -1.79 1.37 -12.31
CA GLY A 22 -0.86 2.42 -12.69
C GLY A 22 -0.60 3.44 -11.58
N CYS A 23 0.13 4.49 -11.96
CA CYS A 23 0.62 5.49 -11.03
C CYS A 23 -0.50 6.34 -10.42
N PHE A 24 -0.36 6.67 -9.14
CA PHE A 24 -1.18 7.70 -8.51
C PHE A 24 -0.90 9.07 -9.12
N SER A 25 -1.96 9.88 -9.25
CA SER A 25 -1.88 11.22 -9.86
C SER A 25 -1.42 12.33 -8.91
N GLY A 26 -1.19 12.00 -7.63
CA GLY A 26 -0.71 12.91 -6.60
C GLY A 26 -0.45 12.18 -5.29
N GLY A 27 0.12 12.88 -4.31
CA GLY A 27 0.50 12.31 -3.02
C GLY A 27 1.91 12.72 -2.61
N GLN A 28 2.45 12.02 -1.61
CA GLN A 28 3.86 12.18 -1.24
C GLN A 28 4.72 11.48 -2.30
N SER A 29 5.74 12.17 -2.79
CA SER A 29 6.75 11.50 -3.61
C SER A 29 7.80 10.87 -2.71
N GLY A 30 8.18 9.63 -2.99
CA GLY A 30 9.15 8.92 -2.17
C GLY A 30 9.58 7.60 -2.78
N ASP A 31 10.80 7.18 -2.43
CA ASP A 31 11.35 5.90 -2.85
C ASP A 31 11.15 4.85 -1.74
N CYS A 32 10.30 3.87 -2.01
CA CYS A 32 10.02 2.73 -1.13
C CYS A 32 10.78 1.45 -1.53
N SER A 33 11.68 1.49 -2.52
CA SER A 33 12.35 0.30 -3.07
C SER A 33 13.08 -0.52 -2.00
N SER A 34 13.75 0.17 -1.07
CA SER A 34 14.53 -0.47 0.02
C SER A 34 13.71 -1.35 0.97
N ILE A 35 12.38 -1.18 1.04
CA ILE A 35 11.49 -1.92 1.94
C ILE A 35 10.64 -2.98 1.23
N ILE A 36 10.70 -3.07 -0.10
CA ILE A 36 9.94 -4.05 -0.89
C ILE A 36 10.26 -5.47 -0.45
N GLY A 37 11.55 -5.77 -0.27
CA GLY A 37 11.98 -7.08 0.20
C GLY A 37 11.42 -7.44 1.58
N SER A 38 11.27 -6.46 2.47
CA SER A 38 10.66 -6.69 3.78
C SER A 38 9.17 -7.00 3.65
N PHE A 39 8.44 -6.32 2.76
CA PHE A 39 7.03 -6.60 2.53
C PHE A 39 6.81 -7.96 1.86
N CYS A 40 7.43 -8.20 0.71
CA CYS A 40 7.19 -9.40 -0.10
C CYS A 40 7.60 -10.69 0.61
N ASN A 41 8.71 -10.69 1.36
CA ASN A 41 9.12 -11.88 2.14
C ASN A 41 8.24 -12.15 3.37
N ASN A 42 7.43 -11.17 3.81
CA ASN A 42 6.48 -11.34 4.90
C ASN A 42 5.07 -11.74 4.43
N LEU A 43 4.86 -11.93 3.12
CA LEU A 43 3.61 -12.45 2.56
C LEU A 43 3.52 -13.98 2.78
N GLY A 44 3.39 -14.38 4.03
CA GLY A 44 3.30 -15.78 4.42
C GLY A 44 1.89 -16.34 4.39
N GLY A 45 1.71 -17.60 3.97
CA GLY A 45 0.45 -18.32 4.10
C GLY A 45 -0.61 -17.98 3.05
N ASN A 46 -1.65 -18.79 3.04
CA ASN A 46 -2.73 -18.72 2.06
C ASN A 46 -3.62 -17.49 2.30
N MET A 47 -4.05 -16.84 1.21
CA MET A 47 -5.03 -15.76 1.23
C MET A 47 -6.36 -16.25 0.64
N VAL A 48 -7.48 -15.96 1.29
CA VAL A 48 -8.82 -16.20 0.70
C VAL A 48 -9.22 -15.05 -0.23
N SER A 49 -10.28 -15.25 -1.02
CA SER A 49 -10.81 -14.21 -1.90
C SER A 49 -11.23 -12.97 -1.11
N GLY A 50 -10.85 -11.80 -1.58
CA GLY A 50 -11.06 -10.50 -0.92
C GLY A 50 -10.16 -10.24 0.28
N GLU A 51 -9.31 -11.19 0.69
CA GLU A 51 -8.38 -10.96 1.79
C GLU A 51 -7.40 -9.85 1.43
N THR A 52 -7.18 -8.94 2.38
CA THR A 52 -6.25 -7.83 2.26
C THR A 52 -5.20 -7.94 3.35
N ARG A 53 -3.95 -7.71 3.00
CA ARG A 53 -2.85 -7.57 3.97
C ARG A 53 -2.13 -6.27 3.71
N THR A 54 -1.84 -5.55 4.79
CA THR A 54 -1.23 -4.22 4.74
C THR A 54 -0.07 -4.17 5.73
N GLN A 55 1.02 -3.51 5.33
CA GLN A 55 2.13 -3.16 6.22
C GLN A 55 2.54 -1.71 5.97
N CYS A 56 3.03 -1.06 7.02
CA CYS A 56 3.53 0.30 6.96
C CYS A 56 5.01 0.30 7.34
N PHE A 57 5.85 1.01 6.56
CA PHE A 57 7.28 1.16 6.84
C PHE A 57 7.68 2.63 6.90
N ASN A 58 8.41 3.03 7.93
CA ASN A 58 8.98 4.38 8.03
C ASN A 58 10.25 4.48 7.17
N VAL A 59 10.30 5.44 6.24
CA VAL A 59 11.42 5.64 5.29
C VAL A 59 11.72 7.13 5.16
N ASN A 60 12.96 7.55 5.45
CA ASN A 60 13.47 8.90 5.15
C ASN A 60 12.52 10.09 5.49
N GLY A 61 11.80 10.01 6.60
CA GLY A 61 10.89 11.09 7.06
C GLY A 61 9.47 11.05 6.46
N PHE A 62 9.14 10.01 5.70
CA PHE A 62 7.79 9.67 5.26
C PHE A 62 7.50 8.19 5.58
N LYS A 63 6.33 7.68 5.21
CA LYS A 63 5.96 6.27 5.36
C LYS A 63 5.59 5.64 4.02
N CYS A 64 5.83 4.34 3.89
CA CYS A 64 5.40 3.53 2.76
C CYS A 64 4.27 2.62 3.21
N ASP A 65 3.04 2.89 2.77
CA ASP A 65 1.90 2.01 2.98
C ASP A 65 1.88 0.98 1.84
N MET A 66 2.12 -0.29 2.18
CA MET A 66 2.14 -1.38 1.22
C MET A 66 0.97 -2.32 1.46
N ARG A 67 0.32 -2.75 0.37
CA ARG A 67 -0.87 -3.61 0.45
C ARG A 67 -0.87 -4.67 -0.63
N ILE A 68 -1.47 -5.81 -0.30
CA ILE A 68 -1.88 -6.84 -1.25
C ILE A 68 -3.34 -7.20 -1.02
N ILE A 69 -4.11 -7.34 -2.10
CA ILE A 69 -5.49 -7.84 -2.11
C ILE A 69 -5.54 -9.08 -3.00
N ASN A 70 -6.15 -10.17 -2.52
CA ASN A 70 -6.43 -11.33 -3.35
C ASN A 70 -7.80 -11.20 -4.01
N GLU A 71 -7.85 -10.94 -5.32
CA GLU A 71 -9.09 -10.78 -6.08
C GLU A 71 -9.59 -12.12 -6.66
N GLY A 72 -8.79 -13.17 -6.57
CA GLY A 72 -9.12 -14.51 -7.06
C GLY A 72 -9.60 -15.47 -5.97
N GLY A 73 -9.34 -16.76 -6.17
CA GLY A 73 -9.68 -17.84 -5.22
C GLY A 73 -8.69 -17.98 -4.07
N SER A 74 -8.88 -18.99 -3.23
CA SER A 74 -7.98 -19.29 -2.11
C SER A 74 -6.60 -19.77 -2.60
N ARG A 75 -5.55 -18.97 -2.42
CA ARG A 75 -4.18 -19.30 -2.87
C ARG A 75 -3.10 -18.53 -2.10
N VAL A 76 -1.85 -18.97 -2.24
CA VAL A 76 -0.67 -18.30 -1.67
C VAL A 76 -0.17 -17.21 -2.65
N PRO A 77 0.16 -16.00 -2.18
CA PRO A 77 0.79 -14.98 -3.02
C PRO A 77 2.16 -15.46 -3.54
N ASP A 78 2.43 -15.22 -4.83
CA ASP A 78 3.77 -15.45 -5.37
C ASP A 78 4.68 -14.28 -4.95
N VAL A 79 5.74 -14.63 -4.23
CA VAL A 79 6.74 -13.66 -3.75
C VAL A 79 7.43 -12.97 -4.93
N ASN A 80 7.72 -13.68 -6.02
CA ASN A 80 8.36 -13.08 -7.19
C ASN A 80 7.42 -12.08 -7.89
N ALA A 81 6.13 -12.41 -8.00
CA ALA A 81 5.13 -11.49 -8.51
C ALA A 81 4.99 -10.23 -7.64
N CYS A 82 5.13 -10.37 -6.32
CA CYS A 82 5.17 -9.22 -5.41
C CYS A 82 6.37 -8.31 -5.71
N PHE A 83 7.57 -8.87 -5.87
CA PHE A 83 8.75 -8.08 -6.24
C PHE A 83 8.57 -7.39 -7.58
N GLU A 84 8.15 -8.13 -8.61
CA GLU A 84 7.90 -7.58 -9.95
C GLU A 84 6.90 -6.41 -9.90
N ALA A 85 5.75 -6.60 -9.24
CA ALA A 85 4.74 -5.56 -9.14
C ALA A 85 5.26 -4.32 -8.40
N MET A 86 5.90 -4.50 -7.25
CA MET A 86 6.33 -3.38 -6.40
C MET A 86 7.54 -2.64 -6.97
N ASP A 87 8.51 -3.33 -7.59
CA ASP A 87 9.68 -2.70 -8.22
C ASP A 87 9.29 -1.90 -9.47
N ASP A 88 8.32 -2.40 -10.24
CA ASP A 88 7.78 -1.67 -11.39
C ASP A 88 7.10 -0.37 -10.95
N GLU A 89 6.28 -0.40 -9.89
CA GLU A 89 5.66 0.82 -9.37
C GLU A 89 6.69 1.77 -8.73
N ALA A 90 7.69 1.26 -7.98
CA ALA A 90 8.73 2.08 -7.38
C ALA A 90 9.61 2.80 -8.42
N SER A 91 9.89 2.15 -9.55
CA SER A 91 10.72 2.72 -10.62
C SER A 91 9.93 3.56 -11.62
N GLY A 92 8.65 3.24 -11.84
CA GLY A 92 7.78 3.91 -12.80
C GLY A 92 6.93 5.05 -12.24
N CYS A 93 6.65 5.04 -10.94
CA CYS A 93 5.68 5.94 -10.31
C CYS A 93 6.26 6.67 -9.09
N SER A 94 6.59 7.96 -9.26
CA SER A 94 7.22 8.77 -8.20
C SER A 94 6.39 8.96 -6.93
N THR A 95 5.08 8.77 -7.01
CA THR A 95 4.12 8.88 -5.90
C THR A 95 3.43 7.54 -5.61
N GLY A 96 4.02 6.43 -6.06
CA GLY A 96 3.42 5.12 -5.91
C GLY A 96 2.31 4.82 -6.92
N GLY A 97 1.75 3.62 -6.80
CA GLY A 97 0.75 3.11 -7.72
C GLY A 97 0.26 1.71 -7.38
N ILE A 98 -0.49 1.15 -8.32
CA ILE A 98 -1.16 -0.14 -8.18
C ILE A 98 -0.86 -1.02 -9.37
N LYS A 99 -0.53 -2.28 -9.10
CA LYS A 99 -0.34 -3.29 -10.14
C LYS A 99 -0.92 -4.63 -9.75
N THR A 100 -1.59 -5.29 -10.69
CA THR A 100 -2.17 -6.61 -10.48
C THR A 100 -1.38 -7.65 -11.25
N ILE A 101 -1.00 -8.73 -10.55
CA ILE A 101 -0.36 -9.91 -11.16
C ILE A 101 -1.05 -11.14 -10.58
N ASN A 102 -1.54 -12.03 -11.47
CA ASN A 102 -2.21 -13.28 -11.09
C ASN A 102 -3.36 -13.08 -10.08
N ASP A 103 -4.24 -12.10 -10.33
CA ASP A 103 -5.32 -11.60 -9.46
C ASP A 103 -4.92 -11.33 -8.00
N PHE A 104 -3.67 -10.95 -7.79
CA PHE A 104 -3.24 -10.22 -6.61
C PHE A 104 -2.97 -8.77 -6.99
N GLN A 105 -3.70 -7.85 -6.38
CA GLN A 105 -3.51 -6.43 -6.55
C GLN A 105 -2.53 -5.93 -5.49
N PHE A 106 -1.39 -5.41 -5.94
CA PHE A 106 -0.34 -4.86 -5.11
C PHE A 106 -0.43 -3.33 -5.14
N THR A 107 -0.21 -2.71 -3.98
CA THR A 107 -0.17 -1.25 -3.84
C THR A 107 1.11 -0.85 -3.12
N LEU A 108 1.82 0.12 -3.70
CA LEU A 108 2.95 0.81 -3.07
C LEU A 108 2.60 2.28 -2.99
N ASP A 109 2.42 2.81 -1.77
CA ASP A 109 1.96 4.18 -1.54
C ASP A 109 2.93 4.93 -0.59
N PRO A 110 3.87 5.74 -1.12
CA PRO A 110 4.61 6.70 -0.31
C PRO A 110 3.64 7.77 0.19
N ASN A 111 3.58 7.95 1.51
CA ASN A 111 2.62 8.83 2.17
C ASN A 111 3.29 9.67 3.27
N THR A 112 2.72 10.82 3.58
CA THR A 112 3.23 11.69 4.65
C THR A 112 3.02 11.07 6.03
N GLY A 113 3.89 11.43 6.98
CA GLY A 113 3.79 11.01 8.37
C GLY A 113 4.60 9.75 8.67
N SER A 114 4.19 9.03 9.72
CA SER A 114 4.85 7.82 10.20
C SER A 114 3.85 6.69 10.44
N CYS A 115 4.33 5.46 10.40
CA CYS A 115 3.78 4.35 11.15
C CYS A 115 4.06 4.60 12.65
#